data_AF-A0A6P3YQA7-F1
#
_entry.id   AF-A0A6P3YQA7-F1
#
_cell.length_a   1.000
_cell.length_b   1.000
_cell.length_c   1.000
_cell.angle_alpha   90.00
_cell.angle_beta   90.00
_cell.angle_gamma   90.00
#
_symmetry.space_group_name_H-M   'P 1'
#
loop_
_entity.id
_entity.type
_entity.pdbx_description
1 polymer ?
#
loop_
_entity_poly.entity_id
_entity_poly.type
_entity_poly.pdbx_seq_one_letter_code
_entity_poly.pdbx_strand_id
1 'polypeptide(L)'
;MDIVKNNNLDADDGGLIAVYWAQNGNEGSLAKASNIDLYAYINIAFLIQFGHGRDLALNLAGHCDPAWNTCTKFGQEIKTCQSKGIKALISIGGAVGSYSLSFANDGKNVANIIWNSYLRGTDSSATCPFGDDAVLDSVDFDIVNGSTVSIVDRHRW
;
A
#
# COMPACT_ATOMS: atom_id res chain seq x y z
N MET A 1 -28.40 23.22 10.77
CA MET A 1 -26.94 23.20 11.00
C MET A 1 -26.72 22.07 11.98
N ASP A 2 -26.66 20.85 11.44
CA ASP A 2 -26.51 19.65 12.25
C ASP A 2 -25.03 19.40 12.46
N ILE A 3 -24.59 19.61 13.69
CA ILE A 3 -23.32 19.09 14.20
C ILE A 3 -23.58 17.60 14.46
N VAL A 4 -23.35 16.76 13.45
CA VAL A 4 -23.22 15.32 13.69
C VAL A 4 -21.91 15.12 14.42
N LYS A 5 -22.04 14.64 15.65
CA LYS A 5 -20.95 14.39 16.59
C LYS A 5 -20.00 13.34 16.02
N ASN A 6 -18.72 13.69 16.08
CA ASN A 6 -17.53 12.87 16.24
C ASN A 6 -17.71 11.36 16.09
N ASN A 7 -16.99 10.81 15.11
CA ASN A 7 -16.11 9.64 15.21
C ASN A 7 -16.13 8.96 16.59
N ASN A 8 -17.06 8.03 16.77
CA ASN A 8 -16.91 6.96 17.74
C ASN A 8 -15.77 6.05 17.24
N LEU A 9 -14.54 6.41 17.58
CA LEU A 9 -13.55 5.41 17.97
C LEU A 9 -13.81 5.12 19.45
N ASP A 10 -14.99 4.55 19.74
CA ASP A 10 -15.15 3.84 21.00
C ASP A 10 -14.33 2.56 20.80
N ALA A 11 -13.14 2.56 21.36
CA ALA A 11 -12.35 1.36 21.53
C ALA A 11 -13.16 0.43 22.46
N ASP A 12 -14.02 -0.39 21.87
CA ASP A 12 -14.32 -1.70 22.45
C ASP A 12 -12.96 -2.38 22.69
N ASP A 13 -12.83 -3.02 23.84
CA ASP A 13 -11.59 -3.55 24.46
C ASP A 13 -10.94 -4.71 23.66
N GLY A 14 -11.16 -4.77 22.34
CA GLY A 14 -10.63 -5.74 21.40
C GLY A 14 -9.51 -5.16 20.52
N GLY A 15 -8.47 -5.96 20.29
CA GLY A 15 -7.37 -5.56 19.40
C GLY A 15 -7.81 -5.42 17.95
N LEU A 16 -7.21 -4.47 17.23
CA LEU A 16 -7.40 -4.30 15.79
C LEU A 16 -6.63 -5.40 15.03
N ILE A 17 -7.25 -5.98 14.01
CA ILE A 17 -6.62 -7.02 13.18
C ILE A 17 -6.14 -6.41 11.86
N ALA A 18 -4.88 -6.67 11.53
CA ALA A 18 -4.29 -6.39 10.24
C ALA A 18 -4.06 -7.69 9.47
N VAL A 19 -4.24 -7.66 8.15
CA VAL A 19 -3.99 -8.81 7.27
C VAL A 19 -3.15 -8.41 6.07
N TYR A 20 -2.26 -9.30 5.63
CA TYR A 20 -1.59 -9.20 4.34
C TYR A 20 -2.42 -9.88 3.27
N TRP A 21 -2.55 -9.23 2.12
CA TRP A 21 -3.29 -9.72 0.96
C TRP A 21 -2.43 -9.62 -0.30
N ALA A 22 -2.73 -10.49 -1.27
CA ALA A 22 -2.29 -10.53 -2.67
C ALA A 22 -1.15 -11.48 -3.04
N GLN A 23 -0.58 -12.25 -2.12
CA GLN A 23 0.51 -13.19 -2.45
C GLN A 23 0.01 -14.60 -2.80
N ASN A 24 -1.30 -14.81 -2.90
CA ASN A 24 -1.89 -16.05 -3.38
C ASN A 24 -3.15 -15.77 -4.21
N GLY A 25 -3.10 -16.03 -5.53
CA GLY A 25 -4.24 -15.78 -6.43
C GLY A 25 -5.56 -16.51 -6.04
N ASN A 26 -5.51 -17.49 -5.13
CA ASN A 26 -6.67 -18.22 -4.64
C ASN A 26 -7.21 -17.71 -3.29
N GLU A 27 -6.64 -16.65 -2.71
CA GLU A 27 -7.06 -16.10 -1.40
C GLU A 27 -8.37 -15.30 -1.46
N GLY A 28 -8.90 -15.08 -2.66
CA GLY A 28 -10.07 -14.23 -2.92
C GLY A 28 -9.69 -12.78 -3.22
N SER A 29 -10.66 -12.00 -3.65
CA SER A 29 -10.46 -10.58 -4.00
C SER A 29 -10.27 -9.69 -2.77
N LEU A 30 -9.70 -8.51 -2.98
CA LEU A 30 -9.60 -7.47 -1.95
C LEU A 30 -11.01 -7.04 -1.48
N ALA A 31 -11.96 -6.96 -2.41
CA ALA A 31 -13.37 -6.75 -2.07
C ALA A 31 -13.91 -7.84 -1.14
N LYS A 32 -13.58 -9.12 -1.35
CA LYS A 32 -13.99 -10.20 -0.44
C LYS A 32 -13.36 -10.03 0.93
N ALA A 33 -12.06 -9.72 1.01
CA ALA A 33 -11.38 -9.47 2.28
C ALA A 33 -12.06 -8.34 3.06
N SER A 34 -12.46 -7.25 2.39
CA SER A 34 -13.20 -6.15 3.02
C SER A 34 -14.61 -6.49 3.53
N ASN A 35 -15.18 -7.62 3.11
CA ASN A 35 -16.51 -8.07 3.52
C ASN A 35 -16.48 -9.06 4.70
N ILE A 36 -15.29 -9.46 5.17
CA ILE A 36 -15.16 -10.39 6.31
C ILE A 36 -15.50 -9.68 7.64
N ASP A 37 -15.52 -8.34 7.65
CA ASP A 37 -15.84 -7.49 8.81
C ASP A 37 -14.99 -7.82 10.05
N LEU A 38 -13.73 -8.17 9.79
CA LEU A 38 -12.74 -8.56 10.80
C LEU A 38 -11.53 -7.62 10.81
N TYR A 39 -11.17 -7.06 9.66
CA TYR A 39 -9.90 -6.37 9.47
C TYR A 39 -10.07 -4.86 9.61
N ALA A 40 -9.24 -4.25 10.43
CA ALA A 40 -9.08 -2.81 10.49
C ALA A 40 -8.04 -2.31 9.46
N TYR A 41 -7.09 -3.17 9.08
CA TYR A 41 -6.02 -2.85 8.14
C TYR A 41 -5.82 -3.98 7.13
N ILE A 42 -5.58 -3.61 5.87
CA ILE A 42 -5.16 -4.53 4.81
C ILE A 42 -3.86 -4.00 4.20
N ASN A 43 -2.80 -4.80 4.32
CA ASN A 43 -1.52 -4.57 3.68
C ASN A 43 -1.52 -5.25 2.31
N ILE A 44 -1.59 -4.46 1.25
CA ILE A 44 -1.52 -4.92 -0.14
C ILE A 44 -0.06 -5.23 -0.46
N ALA A 45 0.25 -6.50 -0.64
CA ALA A 45 1.61 -7.01 -0.66
C ALA A 45 1.95 -7.54 -2.08
N PHE A 46 3.02 -7.12 -2.75
CA PHE A 46 4.11 -6.25 -2.29
C PHE A 46 4.68 -5.38 -3.42
N LEU A 47 5.34 -4.26 -3.05
CA LEU A 47 6.41 -3.67 -3.86
C LEU A 47 7.71 -4.43 -3.61
N ILE A 48 8.06 -5.31 -4.55
CA ILE A 48 9.20 -6.24 -4.43
C ILE A 48 10.50 -5.68 -5.01
N GLN A 49 10.48 -4.49 -5.61
CA GLN A 49 11.67 -3.83 -6.14
C GLN A 49 11.61 -2.33 -5.86
N PHE A 50 12.72 -1.79 -5.35
CA PHE A 50 12.97 -0.36 -5.23
C PHE A 50 14.46 -0.08 -4.97
N GLY A 51 14.83 1.20 -5.02
CA GLY A 51 16.17 1.70 -4.74
C GLY A 51 17.19 1.41 -5.86
N HIS A 52 18.38 1.98 -5.70
CA HIS A 52 19.45 1.97 -6.71
C HIS A 52 19.02 2.58 -8.05
N GLY A 53 18.11 3.57 -8.02
CA GLY A 53 17.59 4.22 -9.23
C GLY A 53 16.71 3.33 -10.13
N ARG A 54 16.24 2.19 -9.63
CA ARG A 54 15.30 1.30 -10.34
C ARG A 54 13.86 1.74 -10.13
N ASP A 55 13.03 1.43 -11.11
CA ASP A 55 11.58 1.59 -11.00
C ASP A 55 11.00 0.65 -9.93
N LEU A 56 9.86 1.06 -9.37
CA LEU A 56 9.08 0.23 -8.46
C LEU A 56 8.51 -0.97 -9.22
N ALA A 57 8.59 -2.17 -8.64
CA ALA A 57 7.90 -3.35 -9.17
C ALA A 57 6.83 -3.83 -8.19
N LEU A 58 5.57 -3.75 -8.62
CA LEU A 58 4.43 -4.33 -7.92
C LEU A 58 4.31 -5.81 -8.29
N ASN A 59 4.09 -6.68 -7.31
CA ASN A 59 3.75 -8.08 -7.53
C ASN A 59 2.56 -8.46 -6.64
N LEU A 60 1.44 -8.78 -7.26
CA LEU A 60 0.22 -9.28 -6.59
C LEU A 60 -0.07 -10.73 -7.00
N ALA A 61 0.99 -11.53 -7.15
CA ALA A 61 0.94 -12.93 -7.57
C ALA A 61 0.01 -13.16 -8.78
N GLY A 62 -1.04 -13.96 -8.61
CA GLY A 62 -2.00 -14.29 -9.67
C GLY A 62 -3.17 -13.32 -9.81
N HIS A 63 -3.24 -12.24 -9.03
CA HIS A 63 -4.41 -11.36 -8.99
C HIS A 63 -4.47 -10.37 -10.16
N CYS A 64 -3.31 -9.92 -10.63
CA CYS A 64 -3.16 -9.05 -11.79
C CYS A 64 -1.71 -9.03 -12.27
N ASP A 65 -1.51 -8.53 -13.48
CA ASP A 65 -0.22 -8.17 -14.04
C ASP A 65 -0.16 -6.65 -14.27
N PRO A 66 0.73 -5.92 -13.58
CA PRO A 66 0.93 -4.48 -13.76
C PRO A 66 1.39 -4.11 -15.17
N ALA A 67 2.17 -4.96 -15.85
CA ALA A 67 2.67 -4.68 -17.20
C ALA A 67 1.55 -4.60 -18.23
N TRP A 68 0.38 -5.19 -17.94
CA TRP A 68 -0.82 -5.16 -18.77
C TRP A 68 -1.94 -4.29 -18.20
N ASN A 69 -1.64 -3.43 -17.21
CA ASN A 69 -2.60 -2.54 -16.55
C ASN A 69 -3.85 -3.24 -15.96
N THR A 70 -3.76 -4.54 -15.69
CA THR A 70 -4.88 -5.33 -15.17
C THR A 70 -5.10 -5.14 -13.65
N CYS A 71 -4.20 -4.42 -12.98
CA CYS A 71 -4.28 -4.10 -11.55
C CYS A 71 -5.18 -2.89 -11.26
N THR A 72 -5.54 -2.10 -12.26
CA THR A 72 -6.39 -0.90 -12.13
C THR A 72 -7.76 -1.20 -11.51
N LYS A 73 -8.27 -2.43 -11.69
CA LYS A 73 -9.52 -2.90 -11.06
C LYS A 73 -9.51 -2.76 -9.52
N PHE A 74 -8.33 -2.82 -8.89
CA PHE A 74 -8.22 -2.73 -7.43
C PHE A 74 -8.49 -1.34 -6.89
N GLY A 75 -8.45 -0.27 -7.70
CA GLY A 75 -8.79 1.08 -7.24
C GLY A 75 -10.20 1.16 -6.63
N GLN A 76 -11.18 0.55 -7.28
CA GLN A 76 -12.55 0.50 -6.75
C GLN A 76 -12.67 -0.42 -5.52
N GLU A 77 -11.91 -1.51 -5.48
CA GLU A 77 -11.89 -2.42 -4.32
C GLU A 77 -11.25 -1.76 -3.09
N ILE A 78 -10.19 -0.97 -3.27
CA ILE A 78 -9.55 -0.15 -2.25
C ILE A 78 -10.54 0.86 -1.66
N LYS A 79 -11.24 1.61 -2.52
CA LYS A 79 -12.28 2.55 -2.08
C LYS A 79 -13.39 1.86 -1.30
N THR A 80 -13.74 0.64 -1.71
CA THR A 80 -14.73 -0.18 -0.99
C THR A 80 -14.23 -0.52 0.42
N CYS A 81 -12.97 -0.91 0.59
CA CYS A 81 -12.35 -1.11 1.91
C CYS A 81 -12.44 0.16 2.76
N GLN A 82 -12.02 1.29 2.19
CA GLN A 82 -11.97 2.58 2.89
C GLN A 82 -13.35 3.07 3.30
N SER A 83 -14.38 2.83 2.47
CA SER A 83 -15.77 3.20 2.80
C SER A 83 -16.32 2.48 4.03
N LYS A 84 -15.70 1.35 4.41
CA LYS A 84 -16.03 0.57 5.60
C LYS A 84 -15.13 0.88 6.80
N GLY A 85 -14.27 1.90 6.69
CA GLY A 85 -13.32 2.25 7.75
C GLY A 85 -12.03 1.40 7.76
N ILE A 86 -11.87 0.46 6.81
CA ILE A 86 -10.67 -0.36 6.70
C ILE A 86 -9.56 0.46 6.04
N LYS A 87 -8.39 0.50 6.66
CA LYS A 87 -7.20 1.18 6.13
C LYS A 87 -6.46 0.30 5.15
N ALA A 88 -6.24 0.79 3.93
CA ALA A 88 -5.51 0.09 2.89
C ALA A 88 -4.09 0.65 2.77
N LEU A 89 -3.08 -0.22 2.93
CA LEU A 89 -1.66 0.16 2.88
C LEU A 89 -0.98 -0.54 1.71
N ILE A 90 0.00 0.10 1.08
CA ILE A 90 0.95 -0.59 0.20
C ILE A 90 2.11 -1.11 1.04
N SER A 91 2.38 -2.40 0.97
CA SER A 91 3.52 -3.00 1.67
C SER A 91 4.75 -3.05 0.76
N ILE A 92 5.89 -2.58 1.25
CA ILE A 92 7.17 -2.61 0.55
C ILE A 92 8.09 -3.68 1.15
N GLY A 93 8.79 -4.42 0.29
CA GLY A 93 9.72 -5.46 0.70
C GLY A 93 9.18 -6.87 0.46
N GLY A 94 8.99 -7.63 1.54
CA GLY A 94 8.58 -9.03 1.53
C GLY A 94 9.75 -10.01 1.36
N ALA A 95 9.51 -11.30 1.60
CA ALA A 95 10.56 -12.33 1.64
C ALA A 95 11.34 -12.51 0.32
N VAL A 96 10.73 -12.15 -0.82
CA VAL A 96 11.31 -12.27 -2.16
C VAL A 96 11.25 -10.91 -2.85
N GLY A 97 12.38 -10.47 -3.42
CA GLY A 97 12.46 -9.20 -4.12
C GLY A 97 13.89 -8.73 -4.31
N SER A 98 14.05 -7.60 -4.99
CA SER A 98 15.32 -6.91 -5.19
C SER A 98 15.18 -5.48 -4.70
N TYR A 99 15.35 -5.28 -3.40
CA TYR A 99 15.22 -3.98 -2.77
C TYR A 99 16.35 -3.73 -1.77
N SER A 100 16.84 -2.49 -1.78
CA SER A 100 17.85 -1.97 -0.86
C SER A 100 18.01 -0.47 -1.14
N LEU A 101 18.48 0.29 -0.16
CA LEU A 101 18.85 1.68 -0.36
C LEU A 101 20.37 1.82 -0.40
N SER A 102 20.85 2.58 -1.38
CA SER A 102 22.27 2.87 -1.55
C SER A 102 22.77 4.02 -0.66
N PHE A 103 21.99 5.10 -0.52
CA PHE A 103 22.27 6.27 0.33
C PHE A 103 20.97 7.05 0.61
N ALA A 104 21.00 8.04 1.52
CA ALA A 104 19.79 8.76 1.96
C ALA A 104 18.96 9.39 0.83
N ASN A 105 19.62 9.89 -0.22
CA ASN A 105 18.92 10.47 -1.38
C ASN A 105 18.13 9.41 -2.18
N ASP A 106 18.60 8.16 -2.19
CA ASP A 106 17.87 7.03 -2.79
C ASP A 106 16.56 6.76 -2.04
N GLY A 107 16.59 6.82 -0.70
CA GLY A 107 15.38 6.71 0.12
C GLY A 107 14.36 7.80 -0.17
N LYS A 108 14.81 9.06 -0.34
CA LYS A 108 13.94 10.18 -0.75
C LYS A 108 13.31 9.96 -2.12
N ASN A 109 14.10 9.50 -3.08
CA ASN A 109 13.61 9.20 -4.43
C ASN A 109 12.54 8.10 -4.39
N VAL A 110 12.81 6.98 -3.70
CA VAL A 110 11.85 5.88 -3.55
C VAL A 110 10.55 6.37 -2.90
N ALA A 111 10.64 7.16 -1.83
CA ALA A 111 9.46 7.68 -1.16
C ALA A 111 8.65 8.64 -2.03
N ASN A 112 9.30 9.50 -2.82
CA ASN A 112 8.62 10.38 -3.77
C ASN A 112 7.87 9.59 -4.85
N ILE A 113 8.48 8.53 -5.37
CA ILE A 113 7.82 7.66 -6.37
C ILE A 113 6.61 6.97 -5.74
N ILE A 114 6.74 6.41 -4.52
CA ILE A 114 5.61 5.79 -3.81
C ILE A 114 4.49 6.81 -3.55
N TRP A 115 4.85 8.02 -3.09
CA TRP A 115 3.90 9.10 -2.82
C TRP A 115 3.08 9.46 -4.05
N ASN A 116 3.73 9.60 -5.20
CA ASN A 116 3.09 9.94 -6.46
C ASN A 116 2.32 8.77 -7.09
N SER A 117 2.76 7.53 -6.91
CA SER A 117 2.14 6.35 -7.54
C SER A 117 0.98 5.74 -6.74
N TYR A 118 0.95 5.89 -5.42
CA TYR A 118 0.02 5.14 -4.56
C TYR A 118 -0.71 5.99 -3.50
N LEU A 119 -0.22 7.20 -3.22
CA LEU A 119 -0.78 8.08 -2.18
C LEU A 119 -1.38 9.34 -2.82
N ARG A 120 -1.21 10.50 -2.18
CA ARG A 120 -1.84 11.77 -2.59
C ARG A 120 -0.89 12.66 -3.39
N GLY A 121 0.07 12.08 -4.10
CA GLY A 121 0.94 12.86 -4.96
C GLY A 121 0.20 13.50 -6.13
N THR A 122 0.83 14.54 -6.69
CA THR A 122 0.22 15.39 -7.71
C THR A 122 1.00 15.39 -9.03
N ASP A 123 2.01 14.53 -9.14
CA ASP A 123 2.80 14.38 -10.36
C ASP A 123 1.98 13.65 -11.42
N SER A 124 1.52 14.38 -12.44
CA SER A 124 0.70 13.82 -13.53
C SER A 124 1.47 12.89 -14.47
N SER A 125 2.78 12.75 -14.30
CA SER A 125 3.60 11.79 -15.06
C SER A 125 3.80 10.46 -14.33
N ALA A 126 3.35 10.36 -13.07
CA ALA A 126 3.48 9.14 -12.28
C ALA A 126 2.59 8.03 -12.83
N THR A 127 3.10 6.79 -12.75
CA THR A 127 2.28 5.60 -13.02
C THR A 127 1.53 5.21 -11.75
N CYS A 128 0.21 5.05 -11.84
CA CYS A 128 -0.67 4.67 -10.76
C CYS A 128 -1.26 3.27 -11.01
N PRO A 129 -0.64 2.17 -10.52
CA PRO A 129 -1.03 0.80 -10.90
C PRO A 129 -2.45 0.41 -10.49
N PHE A 130 -3.05 1.10 -9.52
CA PHE A 130 -4.43 0.90 -9.09
C PHE A 130 -5.42 1.89 -9.71
N GLY A 131 -4.98 2.68 -10.70
CA GLY A 131 -5.74 3.76 -11.31
C GLY A 131 -5.51 5.11 -10.65
N ASP A 132 -5.76 6.19 -11.40
CA ASP A 132 -5.43 7.57 -11.00
C ASP A 132 -6.24 8.10 -9.81
N ASP A 133 -7.37 7.46 -9.52
CA ASP A 133 -8.31 7.88 -8.49
C ASP A 133 -8.19 7.03 -7.21
N ALA A 134 -7.28 6.06 -7.18
CA ALA A 134 -7.01 5.19 -6.04
C ALA A 134 -5.91 5.77 -5.15
N VAL A 135 -6.25 6.07 -3.90
CA VAL A 135 -5.33 6.66 -2.93
C VAL A 135 -5.28 5.78 -1.69
N LEU A 136 -4.13 5.18 -1.41
CA LEU A 136 -3.93 4.37 -0.20
C LEU A 136 -3.77 5.24 1.04
N ASP A 137 -4.02 4.64 2.22
CA ASP A 137 -3.98 5.34 3.50
C ASP A 137 -2.55 5.50 4.03
N SER A 138 -1.64 4.56 3.75
CA SER A 138 -0.26 4.59 4.24
C SER A 138 0.65 3.59 3.50
N VAL A 139 1.92 3.57 3.88
CA VAL A 139 2.93 2.58 3.51
C VAL A 139 3.21 1.66 4.69
N ASP A 140 3.36 0.38 4.43
CA ASP A 140 3.80 -0.65 5.35
C ASP A 140 5.22 -1.12 4.97
N PHE A 141 6.08 -1.36 5.95
CA PHE A 141 7.52 -1.61 5.76
C PHE A 141 7.86 -3.04 6.19
N ASP A 142 7.76 -4.00 5.27
CA ASP A 142 8.13 -5.39 5.50
C ASP A 142 9.55 -5.68 4.96
N ILE A 143 10.54 -5.04 5.59
CA ILE A 143 11.94 -5.09 5.16
C ILE A 143 12.64 -6.25 5.87
N VAL A 144 12.69 -7.40 5.22
CA VAL A 144 13.26 -8.63 5.78
C VAL A 144 14.60 -9.04 5.15
N ASN A 145 15.01 -8.36 4.08
CA ASN A 145 16.29 -8.54 3.39
C ASN A 145 16.91 -7.17 3.02
N GLY A 146 18.16 -7.16 2.51
CA GLY A 146 18.81 -5.96 1.97
C GLY A 146 19.70 -5.19 2.97
N SER A 147 19.99 -3.91 2.67
CA SER A 147 20.86 -3.04 3.51
C SER A 147 20.08 -2.41 4.67
N THR A 148 20.73 -2.17 5.82
CA THR A 148 20.13 -1.49 6.99
C THR A 148 20.17 0.04 6.89
N VAL A 149 20.35 0.61 5.69
CA VAL A 149 20.32 2.07 5.50
C VAL A 149 18.87 2.54 5.66
N SER A 150 18.66 3.52 6.56
CA SER A 150 17.32 3.96 6.97
C SER A 150 16.47 4.43 5.78
N ILE A 151 15.27 3.86 5.68
CA ILE A 151 14.21 4.30 4.75
C ILE A 151 13.40 5.46 5.37
N VAL A 152 13.67 5.79 6.64
CA VAL A 152 13.02 6.87 7.38
C VAL A 152 14.00 8.04 7.49
N ASP A 153 13.85 9.08 6.67
CA ASP A 153 14.40 10.40 6.99
C ASP A 153 13.39 11.10 7.90
N ARG A 154 13.85 11.59 9.06
CA ARG A 154 13.03 12.14 10.14
C ARG A 154 12.53 13.56 9.86
N HIS A 155 12.50 13.96 8.60
CA HIS A 155 12.00 15.26 8.17
C HIS A 155 10.57 15.07 7.71
N ARG A 156 9.67 15.64 8.51
CA ARG A 156 8.20 15.56 8.40
C ARG A 156 7.74 15.61 6.94
N TRP A 157 7.01 14.57 6.56
CA TRP A 157 6.05 14.58 5.45
C TRP A 157 4.98 15.65 5.69
#